data_AF-A0A841C583-F1
#
_entry.id   AF-A0A841C583-F1
#
_cell.length_a   1.000
_cell.length_b   1.000
_cell.length_c   1.000
_cell.angle_alpha   90.00
_cell.angle_beta   90.00
_cell.angle_gamma   90.00
#
_symmetry.space_group_name_H-M   'P 1'
#
loop_
_entity.id
_entity.type
_entity.pdbx_description
1 polymer ?
#
loop_
_entity_poly.entity_id
_entity_poly.type
_entity_poly.pdbx_seq_one_letter_code
_entity_poly.pdbx_strand_id
1 'polypeptide(L)'
;MFIFVGCSGGASSSMFCQRIVKEINENDENMTAAFASIDQVFQKSRAYGSMYDMVFAYGGIDSIHPYNAVEFGELFDVIFVAPQSNYLTATVKEYLKDYPSVVETLPRKLFGMMNGTGAYNILRGMLIELDLWRGYQSPNSTTNKSSDKDLEIFVAGAGHAEPYWQEIFKFLDELEIRTVHQKFSLSELYDYQPIEDFEVRFLFGHMSMLQEKDFSKVARRIDGFLVSPSSLVSLKNRLSWLLDYQIPYQRFDNSDAKKLIKSNDFENEKNKVLDFLQNLELQTGRTSEIFIRKFEEKELPKKKNFWFFSWES
;
A
#
# COMPACT_ATOMS: atom_id res chain seq x y z
N MET A 1 11.25 -18.40 2.27
CA MET A 1 11.13 -17.59 1.04
C MET A 1 9.67 -17.52 0.60
N PHE A 2 9.15 -16.33 0.32
CA PHE A 2 7.82 -16.07 -0.24
C PHE A 2 7.93 -15.70 -1.72
N ILE A 3 7.16 -16.41 -2.55
CA ILE A 3 7.17 -16.27 -4.01
C ILE A 3 5.75 -16.01 -4.48
N PHE A 4 5.51 -14.89 -5.16
CA PHE A 4 4.23 -14.63 -5.80
C PHE A 4 4.27 -15.01 -7.28
N VAL A 5 3.26 -15.72 -7.77
CA VAL A 5 3.09 -16.04 -9.19
C VAL A 5 1.77 -15.44 -9.69
N GLY A 6 1.88 -14.33 -10.42
CA GLY A 6 0.75 -13.57 -10.94
C GLY A 6 0.40 -13.94 -12.38
N CYS A 7 -0.88 -14.15 -12.68
CA CYS A 7 -1.39 -14.24 -14.05
C CYS A 7 -2.72 -13.48 -14.20
N SER A 8 -3.30 -13.38 -15.40
CA SER A 8 -4.53 -12.59 -15.63
C SER A 8 -5.78 -13.02 -14.84
N GLY A 9 -5.76 -14.14 -14.11
CA GLY A 9 -6.92 -14.58 -13.31
C GLY A 9 -6.63 -15.61 -12.21
N GLY A 10 -5.36 -15.83 -11.85
CA GLY A 10 -4.96 -16.75 -10.77
C GLY A 10 -5.08 -18.26 -11.05
N ALA A 11 -5.89 -18.70 -12.01
CA ALA A 11 -6.15 -20.14 -12.25
C ALA A 11 -4.93 -20.89 -12.81
N SER A 12 -4.24 -20.33 -13.79
CA SER A 12 -3.04 -20.97 -14.35
C SER A 12 -1.87 -20.93 -13.37
N SER A 13 -1.74 -19.85 -12.60
CA SER A 13 -0.69 -19.75 -11.57
C SER A 13 -0.98 -20.68 -10.40
N SER A 14 -2.24 -20.88 -9.98
CA SER A 14 -2.57 -21.84 -8.93
C SER A 14 -2.17 -23.27 -9.29
N MET A 15 -2.47 -23.69 -10.53
CA MET A 15 -2.07 -25.02 -11.00
C MET A 15 -0.55 -25.16 -11.12
N PHE A 16 0.15 -24.12 -11.58
CA PHE A 16 1.61 -24.11 -11.62
C PHE A 16 2.19 -24.28 -10.20
N CYS A 17 1.76 -23.44 -9.25
CA CYS A 17 2.21 -23.50 -7.86
C CYS A 17 1.90 -24.86 -7.22
N GLN A 18 0.71 -25.41 -7.42
CA GLN A 18 0.34 -26.72 -6.90
C GLN A 18 1.29 -27.82 -7.39
N ARG A 19 1.63 -27.84 -8.68
CA ARG A 19 2.52 -28.86 -9.26
C ARG A 19 3.95 -28.71 -8.76
N ILE A 20 4.46 -27.48 -8.65
CA ILE A 20 5.79 -27.22 -8.08
C ILE A 20 5.85 -27.64 -6.62
N VAL A 21 4.87 -27.24 -5.81
CA VAL A 21 4.84 -27.59 -4.38
C VAL A 21 4.70 -29.09 -4.16
N LYS A 22 3.89 -29.77 -4.99
CA LYS A 22 3.81 -31.23 -4.98
C LYS A 22 5.17 -31.85 -5.28
N GLU A 23 5.85 -31.39 -6.33
CA GLU A 23 7.17 -31.90 -6.70
C GLU A 23 8.20 -31.73 -5.58
N ILE A 24 8.26 -30.54 -4.96
CA ILE A 24 9.17 -30.25 -3.83
C ILE A 24 8.90 -31.22 -2.68
N ASN A 25 7.66 -31.30 -2.22
CA ASN A 25 7.32 -32.09 -1.04
C ASN A 25 7.43 -33.61 -1.28
N GLU A 26 7.31 -34.09 -2.52
CA GLU A 26 7.43 -35.51 -2.85
C GLU A 26 8.87 -35.95 -3.16
N ASN A 27 9.74 -35.04 -3.63
CA ASN A 27 11.05 -35.41 -4.20
C ASN A 27 12.25 -34.63 -3.63
N ASP A 28 12.04 -33.57 -2.85
CA ASP A 28 13.11 -32.85 -2.16
C ASP A 28 13.03 -33.06 -0.65
N GLU A 29 13.97 -33.83 -0.10
CA GLU A 29 14.00 -34.18 1.33
C GLU A 29 14.43 -33.01 2.24
N ASN A 30 14.98 -31.93 1.67
CA ASN A 30 15.57 -30.83 2.43
C ASN A 30 14.69 -29.58 2.47
N MET A 31 13.56 -29.58 1.75
CA MET A 31 12.72 -28.40 1.63
C MET A 31 11.24 -28.76 1.76
N THR A 32 10.53 -27.90 2.48
CA THR A 32 9.09 -27.94 2.61
C THR A 32 8.48 -26.74 1.89
N ALA A 33 7.42 -26.99 1.14
CA ALA A 33 6.72 -25.94 0.42
C ALA A 33 5.22 -25.97 0.63
N ALA A 34 4.61 -24.78 0.58
CA ALA A 34 3.16 -24.61 0.56
C ALA A 34 2.75 -23.70 -0.60
N PHE A 35 1.52 -23.87 -1.07
CA PHE A 35 0.88 -22.90 -1.96
C PHE A 35 -0.47 -22.45 -1.41
N ALA A 36 -0.82 -21.20 -1.66
CA ALA A 36 -2.09 -20.62 -1.24
C ALA A 36 -2.44 -19.41 -2.12
N SER A 37 -3.70 -18.97 -2.08
CA SER A 37 -4.07 -17.72 -2.75
C SER A 37 -3.37 -16.54 -2.08
N ILE A 38 -3.16 -15.47 -2.84
CA ILE A 38 -2.48 -14.29 -2.32
C ILE A 38 -3.11 -13.72 -1.05
N ASP A 39 -4.45 -13.67 -0.98
CA ASP A 39 -5.18 -13.21 0.20
C ASP A 39 -4.87 -14.05 1.44
N GLN A 40 -4.75 -15.38 1.27
CA GLN A 40 -4.43 -16.28 2.38
C GLN A 40 -2.99 -16.09 2.86
N VAL A 41 -2.05 -15.85 1.93
CA VAL A 41 -0.64 -15.61 2.27
C VAL A 41 -0.49 -14.29 3.00
N PHE A 42 -1.13 -13.21 2.55
CA PHE A 42 -1.14 -11.94 3.30
C PHE A 42 -1.75 -12.10 4.70
N GLN A 43 -2.87 -12.83 4.82
CA GLN A 43 -3.53 -13.03 6.11
C GLN A 43 -2.72 -13.90 7.09
N LYS A 44 -1.84 -14.77 6.59
CA LYS A 44 -1.17 -15.80 7.40
C LYS A 44 0.34 -15.88 7.17
N SER A 45 0.95 -14.77 6.73
CA SER A 45 2.36 -14.71 6.32
C SER A 45 3.28 -15.29 7.39
N ARG A 46 3.16 -14.84 8.64
CA ARG A 46 3.98 -15.35 9.76
C ARG A 46 3.83 -16.86 9.99
N ALA A 47 2.61 -17.39 9.90
CA ALA A 47 2.38 -18.81 10.09
C ALA A 47 3.02 -19.63 8.96
N TYR A 48 2.81 -19.20 7.70
CA TYR A 48 3.44 -19.83 6.55
C TYR A 48 4.97 -19.78 6.63
N GLY A 49 5.55 -18.63 6.95
CA GLY A 49 7.00 -18.45 7.04
C GLY A 49 7.67 -19.23 8.19
N SER A 50 6.90 -19.65 9.20
CA SER A 50 7.40 -20.49 10.30
C SER A 50 7.30 -21.99 10.02
N MET A 51 6.47 -22.40 9.07
CA MET A 51 6.15 -23.81 8.82
C MET A 51 6.75 -24.35 7.52
N TYR A 52 7.09 -23.47 6.57
CA TYR A 52 7.53 -23.86 5.25
C TYR A 52 8.75 -23.05 4.82
N ASP A 53 9.70 -23.71 4.16
CA ASP A 53 10.89 -23.08 3.58
C ASP A 53 10.51 -22.21 2.38
N MET A 54 9.54 -22.65 1.58
CA MET A 54 9.03 -21.94 0.40
C MET A 54 7.51 -21.79 0.43
N VAL A 55 7.03 -20.58 0.17
CA VAL A 55 5.60 -20.27 0.14
C VAL A 55 5.25 -19.65 -1.20
N PHE A 56 4.50 -20.40 -2.01
CA PHE A 56 4.04 -19.96 -3.32
C PHE A 56 2.63 -19.35 -3.24
N ALA A 57 2.55 -18.03 -3.32
CA ALA A 57 1.29 -17.33 -3.48
C ALA A 57 0.88 -17.29 -4.96
N TYR A 58 -0.39 -17.54 -5.27
CA TYR A 58 -0.94 -17.34 -6.61
C TYR A 58 -2.06 -16.30 -6.62
N GLY A 59 -2.19 -15.58 -7.73
CA GLY A 59 -3.25 -14.58 -7.88
C GLY A 59 -3.28 -13.89 -9.25
N GLY A 60 -4.15 -12.88 -9.34
CA GLY A 60 -4.18 -11.93 -10.44
C GLY A 60 -2.91 -11.08 -10.46
N ILE A 61 -2.18 -10.95 -11.57
CA ILE A 61 -1.05 -10.00 -11.59
C ILE A 61 -1.53 -8.55 -11.41
N ASP A 62 -2.74 -8.26 -11.90
CA ASP A 62 -3.44 -6.99 -11.71
C ASP A 62 -3.84 -6.74 -10.25
N SER A 63 -3.53 -7.64 -9.31
CA SER A 63 -3.69 -7.37 -7.88
C SER A 63 -2.57 -6.49 -7.31
N ILE A 64 -1.46 -6.30 -8.04
CA ILE A 64 -0.38 -5.39 -7.66
C ILE A 64 -0.70 -4.01 -8.21
N HIS A 65 -0.72 -3.03 -7.31
CA HIS A 65 -0.95 -1.62 -7.59
C HIS A 65 0.00 -0.75 -6.76
N PRO A 66 0.15 0.53 -7.12
CA PRO A 66 0.98 1.45 -6.34
C PRO A 66 0.59 1.52 -4.85
N TYR A 67 -0.71 1.46 -4.55
CA TYR A 67 -1.23 1.58 -3.19
C TYR A 67 -1.03 0.35 -2.30
N ASN A 68 -0.61 -0.79 -2.87
CA ASN A 68 -0.28 -1.99 -2.11
C ASN A 68 1.13 -2.51 -2.39
N ALA A 69 1.96 -1.70 -3.06
CA ALA A 69 3.32 -2.06 -3.44
C ALA A 69 4.19 -2.38 -2.22
N VAL A 70 4.03 -1.67 -1.10
CA VAL A 70 4.76 -1.96 0.15
C VAL A 70 4.46 -3.38 0.64
N GLU A 71 3.17 -3.74 0.74
CA GLU A 71 2.78 -5.05 1.25
C GLU A 71 3.36 -6.18 0.40
N PHE A 72 3.37 -6.02 -0.93
CA PHE A 72 4.03 -6.97 -1.82
C PHE A 72 5.56 -6.94 -1.69
N GLY A 73 6.13 -5.74 -1.67
CA GLY A 73 7.54 -5.40 -1.63
C GLY A 73 8.28 -5.95 -0.40
N GLU A 74 7.59 -5.96 0.74
CA GLU A 74 8.13 -6.45 2.01
C GLU A 74 7.87 -7.95 2.21
N LEU A 75 6.73 -8.46 1.74
CA LEU A 75 6.35 -9.85 1.99
C LEU A 75 7.02 -10.82 1.01
N PHE A 76 7.01 -10.50 -0.29
CA PHE A 76 7.48 -11.41 -1.32
C PHE A 76 8.94 -11.17 -1.65
N ASP A 77 9.74 -12.22 -1.61
CA ASP A 77 11.15 -12.14 -2.03
C ASP A 77 11.24 -12.09 -3.57
N VAL A 78 10.36 -12.83 -4.24
CA VAL A 78 10.28 -12.91 -5.70
C VAL A 78 8.84 -12.78 -6.18
N ILE A 79 8.64 -11.97 -7.21
CA ILE A 79 7.38 -11.79 -7.92
C ILE A 79 7.55 -12.22 -9.37
N PHE A 80 6.86 -13.29 -9.72
CA PHE A 80 6.85 -13.86 -11.04
C PHE A 80 5.61 -13.43 -11.83
N VAL A 81 5.84 -12.78 -12.97
CA VAL A 81 4.80 -12.45 -13.95
C VAL A 81 4.67 -13.60 -14.94
N ALA A 82 3.48 -14.19 -15.03
CA ALA A 82 3.22 -15.25 -16.00
C ALA A 82 3.42 -14.75 -17.44
N PRO A 83 3.89 -15.60 -18.37
CA PRO A 83 4.25 -15.16 -19.71
C PRO A 83 3.10 -14.53 -20.52
N GLN A 84 1.87 -14.92 -20.22
CA GLN A 84 0.66 -14.35 -20.84
C GLN A 84 0.37 -12.90 -20.41
N SER A 85 0.94 -12.48 -19.28
CA SER A 85 0.79 -11.12 -18.72
C SER A 85 2.11 -10.35 -18.73
N ASN A 86 3.10 -10.79 -19.52
CA ASN A 86 4.44 -10.20 -19.56
C ASN A 86 4.46 -8.69 -19.86
N TYR A 87 3.45 -8.17 -20.55
CA TYR A 87 3.34 -6.73 -20.81
C TYR A 87 3.23 -5.89 -19.53
N LEU A 88 2.84 -6.48 -18.39
CA LEU A 88 2.77 -5.82 -17.08
C LEU A 88 4.08 -5.89 -16.29
N THR A 89 5.08 -6.66 -16.73
CA THR A 89 6.34 -6.82 -15.97
C THR A 89 7.03 -5.48 -15.72
N ALA A 90 7.12 -4.62 -16.73
CA ALA A 90 7.75 -3.31 -16.59
C ALA A 90 6.99 -2.40 -15.60
N THR A 91 5.66 -2.41 -15.65
CA THR A 91 4.81 -1.65 -14.73
C THR A 91 4.98 -2.13 -13.29
N VAL A 92 4.99 -3.44 -13.06
CA VAL A 92 5.17 -4.02 -11.72
C VAL A 92 6.59 -3.75 -11.19
N LYS A 93 7.61 -3.77 -12.06
CA LYS A 93 8.98 -3.34 -11.71
C LYS A 93 9.01 -1.89 -11.23
N GLU A 94 8.31 -0.99 -11.91
CA GLU A 94 8.23 0.42 -11.50
C GLU A 94 7.55 0.60 -10.14
N TYR A 95 6.44 -0.10 -9.91
CA TYR A 95 5.74 -0.04 -8.63
C TYR A 95 6.60 -0.52 -7.45
N LEU A 96 7.52 -1.46 -7.71
CA LEU A 96 8.30 -2.14 -6.68
C LEU A 96 9.78 -1.73 -6.62
N LYS A 97 10.19 -0.71 -7.38
CA LYS A 97 11.61 -0.32 -7.54
C LYS A 97 12.33 0.02 -6.23
N ASP A 98 11.58 0.51 -5.24
CA ASP A 98 12.09 0.95 -3.95
C ASP A 98 12.03 -0.15 -2.87
N TYR A 99 11.62 -1.37 -3.22
CA TYR A 99 11.46 -2.49 -2.30
C TYR A 99 12.42 -3.64 -2.66
N PRO A 100 12.76 -4.52 -1.70
CA PRO A 100 13.71 -5.61 -1.94
C PRO A 100 13.14 -6.74 -2.81
N SER A 101 11.85 -6.74 -3.14
CA SER A 101 11.26 -7.76 -4.01
C SER A 101 11.85 -7.73 -5.41
N VAL A 102 12.19 -8.90 -5.91
CA VAL A 102 12.65 -9.08 -7.29
C VAL A 102 11.46 -9.42 -8.19
N VAL A 103 11.22 -8.60 -9.21
CA VAL A 103 10.15 -8.85 -10.20
C VAL A 103 10.76 -9.45 -11.46
N GLU A 104 10.31 -10.63 -11.89
CA GLU A 104 10.79 -11.26 -13.13
C GLU A 104 9.68 -11.97 -13.90
N THR A 105 9.88 -12.13 -15.21
CA THR A 105 8.93 -12.87 -16.05
C THR A 105 9.24 -14.36 -15.99
N LEU A 106 8.22 -15.19 -15.75
CA LEU A 106 8.37 -16.64 -15.85
C LEU A 106 8.62 -17.06 -17.30
N PRO A 107 9.65 -17.87 -17.57
CA PRO A 107 9.88 -18.42 -18.89
C PRO A 107 8.66 -19.20 -19.40
N ARG A 108 8.27 -18.98 -20.66
CA ARG A 108 7.14 -19.69 -21.31
C ARG A 108 7.25 -21.20 -21.21
N LYS A 109 8.47 -21.72 -21.39
CA LYS A 109 8.76 -23.16 -21.29
C LYS A 109 8.47 -23.68 -19.89
N LEU A 110 8.89 -22.94 -18.86
CA LEU A 110 8.69 -23.29 -17.46
C LEU A 110 7.19 -23.30 -17.10
N PHE A 111 6.49 -22.22 -17.44
CA PHE A 111 5.07 -22.07 -17.11
C PHE A 111 4.16 -22.98 -17.93
N GLY A 112 4.44 -23.15 -19.23
CA GLY A 112 3.59 -23.89 -20.17
C GLY A 112 3.79 -25.41 -20.14
N MET A 113 4.95 -25.90 -19.68
CA MET A 113 5.19 -27.33 -19.55
C MET A 113 4.24 -27.98 -18.55
N MET A 114 3.86 -27.24 -17.50
CA MET A 114 3.05 -27.74 -16.38
C MET A 114 3.59 -29.06 -15.81
N ASN A 115 4.86 -29.41 -16.05
CA ASN A 115 5.47 -30.65 -15.60
C ASN A 115 6.28 -30.34 -14.35
N GLY A 116 5.86 -30.86 -13.19
CA GLY A 116 6.45 -30.57 -11.88
C GLY A 116 7.97 -30.76 -11.86
N THR A 117 8.46 -31.94 -12.25
CA THR A 117 9.89 -32.30 -12.23
C THR A 117 10.76 -31.43 -13.14
N GLY A 118 10.34 -31.23 -14.39
CA GLY A 118 11.10 -30.40 -15.33
C GLY A 118 11.06 -28.92 -14.96
N ALA A 119 9.92 -28.46 -14.46
CA ALA A 119 9.73 -27.08 -14.06
C ALA A 119 10.50 -26.75 -12.77
N TYR A 120 10.46 -27.64 -11.78
CA TYR A 120 11.11 -27.41 -10.50
C TYR A 120 12.63 -27.28 -10.63
N ASN A 121 13.29 -28.14 -11.43
CA ASN A 121 14.73 -28.05 -11.63
C ASN A 121 15.18 -26.70 -12.22
N ILE A 122 14.43 -26.18 -13.19
CA ILE A 122 14.71 -24.87 -13.80
C ILE A 122 14.40 -23.75 -12.79
N LEU A 123 13.24 -23.83 -12.13
CA LEU A 123 12.80 -22.84 -11.15
C LEU A 123 13.77 -22.75 -9.96
N ARG A 124 14.29 -23.87 -9.48
CA ARG A 124 15.25 -23.91 -8.37
C ARG A 124 16.52 -23.13 -8.70
N GLY A 125 17.08 -23.32 -9.90
CA GLY A 125 18.23 -22.54 -10.35
C GLY A 125 17.93 -21.04 -10.38
N MET A 126 16.78 -20.66 -10.93
CA MET A 126 16.34 -19.27 -10.95
C MET A 126 16.16 -18.69 -9.55
N LEU A 127 15.52 -19.41 -8.63
CA LEU A 127 15.28 -18.93 -7.27
C LEU A 127 16.59 -18.69 -6.50
N ILE A 128 17.61 -19.53 -6.70
CA ILE A 128 18.94 -19.33 -6.10
C ILE A 128 19.59 -18.05 -6.65
N GLU A 129 19.55 -17.83 -7.97
CA GLU A 129 20.10 -16.62 -8.59
C GLU A 129 19.40 -15.35 -8.10
N LEU A 130 18.06 -15.38 -7.97
CA LEU A 130 17.28 -14.24 -7.51
C LEU A 130 17.49 -13.96 -6.02
N ASP A 131 17.66 -14.99 -5.19
CA ASP A 131 18.01 -14.84 -3.77
C ASP A 131 19.37 -14.14 -3.60
N LEU A 132 20.37 -14.58 -4.36
CA LEU A 132 21.68 -13.95 -4.39
C LEU A 132 21.58 -12.49 -4.86
N TRP A 133 20.85 -12.23 -5.94
CA TRP A 133 20.68 -10.88 -6.49
C TRP A 133 20.02 -9.94 -5.49
N ARG A 134 18.98 -10.39 -4.79
CA ARG A 134 18.34 -9.64 -3.71
C ARG A 134 19.32 -9.33 -2.58
N GLY A 135 20.15 -10.30 -2.18
CA GLY A 135 21.20 -10.09 -1.18
C GLY A 135 22.23 -9.02 -1.59
N TYR A 136 22.51 -8.88 -2.88
CA TYR A 136 23.37 -7.80 -3.41
C TYR A 136 22.65 -6.47 -3.54
N GLN A 137 21.35 -6.48 -3.85
CA GLN A 137 20.60 -5.27 -4.09
C GLN A 137 20.20 -4.56 -2.81
N SER A 138 19.95 -5.27 -1.71
CA SER A 138 19.38 -4.72 -0.47
C SER A 138 20.19 -3.54 0.07
N PRO A 139 19.78 -2.28 -0.20
CA PRO A 139 20.32 -1.13 0.49
C PRO A 139 19.52 -1.01 1.79
N ASN A 140 20.19 -0.64 2.89
CA ASN A 140 19.52 -0.21 4.12
C ASN A 140 18.81 1.15 3.90
N SER A 141 17.90 1.27 2.93
CA SER A 141 17.07 2.47 2.81
C SER A 141 15.85 2.28 3.70
N THR A 142 16.00 2.63 4.98
CA THR A 142 14.85 3.14 5.73
C THR A 142 14.34 4.36 4.98
N THR A 143 13.29 4.17 4.18
CA THR A 143 12.53 5.26 3.57
C THR A 143 11.90 6.04 4.71
N ASN A 144 12.52 7.16 5.06
CA ASN A 144 11.88 8.14 5.92
C ASN A 144 10.72 8.75 5.13
N LYS A 145 9.61 9.09 5.80
CA LYS A 145 8.44 9.71 5.15
C LYS A 145 8.81 10.94 4.31
N SER A 146 9.92 11.59 4.66
CA SER A 146 10.47 12.82 4.07
C SER A 146 11.53 12.63 2.99
N SER A 147 11.84 11.41 2.51
CA SER A 147 12.78 11.30 1.38
C SER A 147 12.06 11.74 0.09
N ASP A 148 12.10 13.05 -0.15
CA ASP A 148 11.68 13.71 -1.39
C ASP A 148 10.15 13.80 -1.62
N LYS A 149 9.39 14.36 -0.65
CA LYS A 149 7.93 14.53 -0.79
C LYS A 149 7.41 15.88 -0.31
N ASP A 150 6.54 16.44 -1.14
CA ASP A 150 5.61 17.53 -0.86
C ASP A 150 4.55 17.09 0.17
N LEU A 151 3.97 18.04 0.92
CA LEU A 151 2.99 17.74 1.97
C LEU A 151 1.68 17.22 1.40
N GLU A 152 1.19 16.07 1.88
CA GLU A 152 -0.12 15.54 1.50
C GLU A 152 -1.15 15.72 2.62
N ILE A 153 -2.17 16.54 2.35
CA ILE A 153 -3.18 16.96 3.34
C ILE A 153 -4.55 16.41 2.96
N PHE A 154 -5.16 15.61 3.84
CA PHE A 154 -6.55 15.19 3.67
C PHE A 154 -7.51 16.28 4.16
N VAL A 155 -8.40 16.75 3.30
CA VAL A 155 -9.44 17.73 3.65
C VAL A 155 -10.81 17.06 3.74
N ALA A 156 -11.36 17.00 4.95
CA ALA A 156 -12.60 16.31 5.25
C ALA A 156 -13.83 17.22 5.24
N GLY A 157 -14.82 16.85 4.42
CA GLY A 157 -16.17 17.45 4.45
C GLY A 157 -16.21 18.89 3.92
N ALA A 158 -15.37 19.18 2.94
CA ALA A 158 -15.43 20.37 2.10
C ALA A 158 -15.06 20.00 0.65
N GLY A 159 -15.37 20.89 -0.29
CA GLY A 159 -14.90 20.84 -1.67
C GLY A 159 -13.88 21.95 -1.98
N HIS A 160 -12.94 21.67 -2.88
CA HIS A 160 -11.92 22.65 -3.30
C HIS A 160 -12.52 23.92 -3.93
N ALA A 161 -13.71 23.82 -4.55
CA ALA A 161 -14.42 24.95 -5.16
C ALA A 161 -15.21 25.81 -4.15
N GLU A 162 -15.18 25.48 -2.85
CA GLU A 162 -15.85 26.29 -1.83
C GLU A 162 -15.13 27.64 -1.62
N PRO A 163 -15.87 28.74 -1.33
CA PRO A 163 -15.27 30.06 -1.13
C PRO A 163 -14.17 30.09 -0.07
N TYR A 164 -14.31 29.30 1.00
CA TYR A 164 -13.29 29.16 2.04
C TYR A 164 -11.94 28.75 1.43
N TRP A 165 -11.94 27.67 0.65
CA TRP A 165 -10.73 27.10 0.08
C TRP A 165 -10.16 27.92 -1.06
N GLN A 166 -11.01 28.53 -1.89
CA GLN A 166 -10.55 29.45 -2.93
C GLN A 166 -9.79 30.65 -2.34
N GLU A 167 -10.24 31.20 -1.21
CA GLU A 167 -9.52 32.28 -0.52
C GLU A 167 -8.22 31.79 0.13
N ILE A 168 -8.21 30.58 0.70
CA ILE A 168 -6.97 29.97 1.23
C ILE A 168 -5.95 29.72 0.12
N PHE A 169 -6.36 29.16 -1.02
CA PHE A 169 -5.44 28.91 -2.13
C PHE A 169 -4.87 30.20 -2.72
N LYS A 170 -5.71 31.22 -2.85
CA LYS A 170 -5.24 32.55 -3.26
C LYS A 170 -4.20 33.11 -2.28
N PHE A 171 -4.44 32.96 -0.98
CA PHE A 171 -3.48 33.38 0.04
C PHE A 171 -2.16 32.60 -0.02
N LEU A 172 -2.21 31.28 -0.24
CA LEU A 172 -1.00 30.46 -0.37
C LEU A 172 -0.23 30.81 -1.65
N ASP A 173 -0.93 31.09 -2.76
CA ASP A 173 -0.34 31.58 -4.01
C ASP A 173 0.32 32.97 -3.85
N GLU A 174 -0.31 33.87 -3.08
CA GLU A 174 0.28 35.17 -2.69
C GLU A 174 1.58 35.02 -1.88
N LEU A 175 1.76 33.88 -1.20
CA LEU A 175 2.98 33.50 -0.49
C LEU A 175 3.95 32.66 -1.35
N GLU A 176 3.67 32.50 -2.64
CA GLU A 176 4.42 31.68 -3.59
C GLU A 176 4.46 30.18 -3.24
N ILE A 177 3.52 29.70 -2.41
CA ILE A 177 3.39 28.28 -2.07
C ILE A 177 2.58 27.57 -3.15
N ARG A 178 3.22 26.64 -3.86
CA ARG A 178 2.59 25.92 -4.97
C ARG A 178 1.66 24.84 -4.43
N THR A 179 0.39 24.89 -4.81
CA THR A 179 -0.61 23.96 -4.32
C THR A 179 -1.30 23.18 -5.42
N VAL A 180 -1.56 21.91 -5.16
CA VAL A 180 -2.47 21.07 -5.97
C VAL A 180 -3.68 20.74 -5.13
N HIS A 181 -4.87 20.79 -5.73
CA HIS A 181 -6.11 20.41 -5.08
C HIS A 181 -6.92 19.44 -5.94
N GLN A 182 -7.26 18.28 -5.38
CA GLN A 182 -8.03 17.27 -6.09
C GLN A 182 -8.93 16.46 -5.16
N LYS A 183 -9.78 15.61 -5.74
CA LYS A 183 -10.58 14.67 -4.95
C LYS A 183 -9.68 13.56 -4.42
N PHE A 184 -9.96 13.12 -3.20
CA PHE A 184 -9.25 11.99 -2.61
C PHE A 184 -9.63 10.69 -3.33
N SER A 185 -8.61 9.94 -3.72
CA SER A 185 -8.67 8.54 -4.10
C SER A 185 -7.43 7.85 -3.56
N LEU A 186 -7.58 6.64 -3.02
CA LEU A 186 -6.43 5.84 -2.60
C LEU A 186 -5.52 5.46 -3.78
N SER A 187 -6.08 5.30 -4.98
CA SER A 187 -5.27 5.01 -6.17
C SER A 187 -4.43 6.24 -6.56
N GLU A 188 -5.05 7.42 -6.64
CA GLU A 188 -4.37 8.66 -6.99
C GLU A 188 -3.40 9.13 -5.90
N LEU A 189 -3.53 8.67 -4.66
CA LEU A 189 -2.57 8.95 -3.59
C LEU A 189 -1.20 8.33 -3.89
N TYR A 190 -1.17 7.19 -4.58
CA TYR A 190 0.07 6.44 -4.85
C TYR A 190 0.50 6.48 -6.33
N ASP A 191 -0.45 6.60 -7.25
CA ASP A 191 -0.20 6.70 -8.69
C ASP A 191 -0.33 8.15 -9.17
N TYR A 192 0.25 9.08 -8.41
CA TYR A 192 0.20 10.50 -8.73
C TYR A 192 1.34 10.88 -9.65
N GLN A 193 0.99 11.37 -10.84
CA GLN A 193 1.92 11.91 -11.83
C GLN A 193 1.58 13.39 -12.04
N PRO A 194 2.05 14.30 -11.16
CA PRO A 194 1.80 15.73 -11.31
C PRO A 194 2.34 16.22 -12.66
N ILE A 195 1.58 17.10 -13.32
CA ILE A 195 2.05 17.79 -14.53
C ILE A 195 2.99 18.95 -14.14
N GLU A 196 2.80 19.51 -12.95
CA GLU A 196 3.55 20.64 -12.41
C GLU A 196 4.02 20.33 -10.99
N ASP A 197 5.22 20.78 -10.65
CA ASP A 197 5.76 20.70 -9.29
C ASP A 197 4.88 21.47 -8.31
N PHE A 198 4.67 20.92 -7.12
CA PHE A 198 3.89 21.52 -6.04
C PHE A 198 4.66 21.42 -4.73
N GLU A 199 4.15 22.00 -3.65
CA GLU A 199 4.70 21.87 -2.29
C GLU A 199 3.65 21.32 -1.32
N VAL A 200 2.36 21.60 -1.59
CA VAL A 200 1.25 21.08 -0.79
C VAL A 200 0.13 20.55 -1.68
N ARG A 201 -0.25 19.29 -1.47
CA ARG A 201 -1.39 18.66 -2.14
C ARG A 201 -2.55 18.49 -1.18
N PHE A 202 -3.66 19.15 -1.48
CA PHE A 202 -4.92 19.05 -0.76
C PHE A 202 -5.85 18.01 -1.40
N LEU A 203 -6.18 16.98 -0.63
CA LEU A 203 -6.99 15.83 -1.04
C LEU A 203 -8.37 15.90 -0.41
N PHE A 204 -9.35 16.36 -1.17
CA PHE A 204 -10.71 16.60 -0.70
C PHE A 204 -11.56 15.34 -0.73
N GLY A 205 -12.11 14.94 0.41
CA GLY A 205 -12.90 13.73 0.52
C GLY A 205 -13.87 13.69 1.69
N HIS A 206 -14.67 12.63 1.74
CA HIS A 206 -15.51 12.32 2.88
C HIS A 206 -14.79 11.37 3.82
N MET A 207 -14.96 11.55 5.14
CA MET A 207 -14.41 10.62 6.15
C MET A 207 -14.86 9.16 5.97
N SER A 208 -16.00 8.91 5.33
CA SER A 208 -16.48 7.56 5.01
C SER A 208 -15.59 6.81 4.01
N MET A 209 -14.78 7.53 3.22
CA MET A 209 -13.80 6.92 2.31
C MET A 209 -12.64 6.26 3.06
N LEU A 210 -12.43 6.64 4.33
CA LEU A 210 -11.41 6.07 5.20
C LEU A 210 -11.96 4.84 5.90
N GLN A 211 -11.52 3.68 5.43
CA GLN A 211 -11.85 2.37 5.99
C GLN A 211 -10.69 1.89 6.85
N GLU A 212 -11.00 1.23 7.96
CA GLU A 212 -10.00 0.72 8.92
C GLU A 212 -8.94 -0.16 8.23
N LYS A 213 -9.40 -1.04 7.34
CA LYS A 213 -8.53 -1.98 6.60
C LYS A 213 -7.52 -1.33 5.64
N ASP A 214 -7.74 -0.09 5.24
CA ASP A 214 -6.89 0.63 4.29
C ASP A 214 -6.24 1.86 4.94
N PHE A 215 -6.48 2.08 6.23
CA PHE A 215 -6.01 3.28 6.93
C PHE A 215 -4.49 3.33 7.07
N SER A 216 -3.83 2.17 7.20
CA SER A 216 -2.35 2.09 7.20
C SER A 216 -1.75 2.68 5.91
N LYS A 217 -2.35 2.40 4.75
CA LYS A 217 -1.94 2.97 3.46
C LYS A 217 -2.13 4.48 3.44
N VAL A 218 -3.28 4.96 3.92
CA VAL A 218 -3.53 6.40 4.04
C VAL A 218 -2.51 7.06 4.97
N ALA A 219 -2.22 6.45 6.11
CA ALA A 219 -1.30 6.97 7.12
C ALA A 219 0.15 7.07 6.63
N ARG A 220 0.59 6.15 5.76
CA ARG A 220 1.93 6.18 5.16
C ARG A 220 2.14 7.38 4.23
N ARG A 221 1.08 7.94 3.66
CA ARG A 221 1.14 9.00 2.65
C ARG A 221 0.64 10.35 3.15
N ILE A 222 -0.50 10.37 3.84
CA ILE A 222 -1.07 11.61 4.38
C ILE A 222 -0.29 12.09 5.60
N ASP A 223 0.06 13.37 5.60
CA ASP A 223 0.79 14.02 6.67
C ASP A 223 -0.11 14.67 7.69
N GLY A 224 -1.25 15.20 7.26
CA GLY A 224 -2.18 15.86 8.16
C GLY A 224 -3.61 15.90 7.65
N PHE A 225 -4.52 16.20 8.58
CA PHE A 225 -5.95 16.26 8.34
C PHE A 225 -6.52 17.64 8.63
N LEU A 226 -7.19 18.25 7.66
CA LEU A 226 -8.01 19.43 7.86
C LEU A 226 -9.48 19.02 7.89
N VAL A 227 -10.19 19.33 8.97
CA VAL A 227 -11.52 18.78 9.24
C VAL A 227 -12.57 19.87 9.40
N SER A 228 -13.59 19.83 8.55
CA SER A 228 -14.73 20.74 8.63
C SER A 228 -15.66 20.41 9.81
N PRO A 229 -16.52 21.34 10.25
CA PRO A 229 -17.47 21.10 11.33
C PRO A 229 -18.41 19.91 11.05
N SER A 230 -18.80 19.73 9.78
CA SER A 230 -19.70 18.64 9.35
C SER A 230 -19.05 17.25 9.46
N SER A 231 -17.72 17.17 9.51
CA SER A 231 -16.97 15.90 9.60
C SER A 231 -16.55 15.53 11.02
N LEU A 232 -16.81 16.37 12.03
CA LEU A 232 -16.33 16.16 13.40
C LEU A 232 -16.85 14.88 14.05
N VAL A 233 -18.11 14.51 13.79
CA VAL A 233 -18.69 13.27 14.32
C VAL A 233 -17.96 12.06 13.73
N SER A 234 -17.73 12.07 12.41
CA SER A 234 -17.00 11.01 11.71
C SER A 234 -15.53 10.93 12.11
N LEU A 235 -14.91 12.08 12.44
CA LEU A 235 -13.56 12.16 12.99
C LEU A 235 -13.47 11.51 14.36
N LYS A 236 -14.42 11.76 15.27
CA LYS A 236 -14.41 11.16 16.63
C LYS A 236 -14.27 9.64 16.59
N ASN A 237 -14.92 8.98 15.62
CA ASN A 237 -14.85 7.54 15.46
C ASN A 237 -13.50 7.03 14.92
N ARG A 238 -12.65 7.91 14.39
CA ARG A 238 -11.34 7.61 13.79
C ARG A 238 -10.17 8.30 14.50
N LEU A 239 -10.46 9.05 15.56
CA LEU A 239 -9.48 9.84 16.29
C LEU A 239 -8.36 8.95 16.87
N SER A 240 -8.73 7.78 17.37
CA SER A 240 -7.75 6.80 17.84
C SER A 240 -6.77 6.42 16.75
N TRP A 241 -7.24 6.21 15.52
CA TRP A 241 -6.40 5.82 14.39
C TRP A 241 -5.36 6.90 14.06
N LEU A 242 -5.79 8.17 14.00
CA LEU A 242 -4.88 9.30 13.79
C LEU A 242 -3.84 9.40 14.90
N LEU A 243 -4.24 9.22 16.16
CA LEU A 243 -3.33 9.25 17.31
C LEU A 243 -2.33 8.10 17.28
N ASP A 244 -2.77 6.89 16.91
CA ASP A 244 -1.89 5.72 16.82
C ASP A 244 -0.77 5.93 15.79
N TYR A 245 -1.10 6.49 14.62
CA TYR A 245 -0.13 6.84 13.57
C TYR A 245 0.48 8.24 13.74
N GLN A 246 0.19 8.93 14.83
CA GLN A 246 0.70 10.28 15.14
C GLN A 246 0.43 11.33 14.05
N ILE A 247 -0.69 11.19 13.33
CA ILE A 247 -1.11 12.10 12.27
C ILE A 247 -1.83 13.30 12.90
N PRO A 248 -1.35 14.53 12.71
CA PRO A 248 -2.00 15.71 13.27
C PRO A 248 -3.27 16.03 12.50
N TYR A 249 -4.21 16.66 13.20
CA TYR A 249 -5.39 17.21 12.55
C TYR A 249 -5.70 18.60 13.10
N GLN A 250 -6.20 19.47 12.23
CA GLN A 250 -6.63 20.81 12.56
C GLN A 250 -8.06 21.02 12.07
N ARG A 251 -8.87 21.73 12.87
CA ARG A 251 -10.22 22.11 12.48
C ARG A 251 -10.19 23.43 11.75
N PHE A 252 -11.03 23.54 10.72
CA PHE A 252 -11.32 24.80 10.05
C PHE A 252 -12.82 25.10 10.13
N ASP A 253 -13.18 26.37 10.00
CA ASP A 253 -14.59 26.78 9.99
C ASP A 253 -14.97 27.41 8.64
N ASN A 254 -15.73 26.65 7.83
CA ASN A 254 -16.24 27.09 6.54
C ASN A 254 -17.70 27.60 6.60
N SER A 255 -18.34 27.63 7.78
CA SER A 255 -19.78 27.94 7.90
C SER A 255 -20.12 29.36 7.47
N ASP A 256 -19.29 30.33 7.86
CA ASP A 256 -19.48 31.76 7.59
C ASP A 256 -18.47 32.34 6.58
N ALA A 257 -17.78 31.50 5.81
CA ALA A 257 -16.67 31.91 4.94
C ALA A 257 -17.00 33.11 4.04
N LYS A 258 -18.16 33.10 3.36
CA LYS A 258 -18.59 34.22 2.50
C LYS A 258 -18.74 35.54 3.25
N LYS A 259 -19.15 35.50 4.52
CA LYS A 259 -19.34 36.69 5.36
C LYS A 259 -17.99 37.23 5.81
N LEU A 260 -17.11 36.35 6.32
CA LEU A 260 -15.76 36.71 6.77
C LEU A 260 -14.90 37.30 5.66
N ILE A 261 -14.98 36.74 4.44
CA ILE A 261 -14.29 37.27 3.26
C ILE A 261 -14.79 38.70 2.95
N LYS A 262 -16.11 38.91 2.97
CA LYS A 262 -16.69 40.24 2.70
C LYS A 262 -16.37 41.28 3.76
N SER A 263 -16.21 40.87 5.03
CA SER A 263 -15.84 41.75 6.13
C SER A 263 -14.33 41.93 6.31
N ASN A 264 -13.51 41.33 5.43
CA ASN A 264 -12.05 41.32 5.52
C ASN A 264 -11.52 40.78 6.86
N ASP A 265 -12.24 39.81 7.44
CA ASP A 265 -11.94 39.18 8.75
C ASP A 265 -11.59 37.69 8.57
N PHE A 266 -11.02 37.34 7.42
CA PHE A 266 -10.63 35.97 7.08
C PHE A 266 -9.18 35.64 7.49
N GLU A 267 -8.44 36.63 8.00
CA GLU A 267 -7.02 36.53 8.33
C GLU A 267 -6.72 35.46 9.38
N ASN A 268 -7.61 35.30 10.35
CA ASN A 268 -7.47 34.26 11.37
C ASN A 268 -7.52 32.85 10.78
N GLU A 269 -8.30 32.62 9.72
CA GLU A 269 -8.38 31.31 9.06
C GLU A 269 -7.15 31.07 8.17
N LYS A 270 -6.66 32.11 7.48
CA LYS A 270 -5.41 32.07 6.71
C LYS A 270 -4.23 31.65 7.59
N ASN A 271 -4.05 32.31 8.73
CA ASN A 271 -2.98 32.01 9.67
C ASN A 271 -3.09 30.61 10.29
N LYS A 272 -4.30 30.16 10.64
CA LYS A 272 -4.51 28.80 11.15
C LYS A 272 -4.07 27.71 10.17
N VAL A 273 -4.37 27.88 8.88
CA VAL A 273 -3.95 26.91 7.86
C VAL A 273 -2.44 26.96 7.67
N LEU A 274 -1.85 28.15 7.58
CA LEU A 274 -0.40 28.31 7.43
C LEU A 274 0.38 27.71 8.61
N ASP A 275 -0.02 28.03 9.85
CA ASP A 275 0.59 27.50 11.06
C ASP A 275 0.52 25.96 11.08
N PHE A 276 -0.60 25.39 10.62
CA PHE A 276 -0.75 23.94 10.55
C PHE A 276 0.22 23.31 9.54
N LEU A 277 0.39 23.90 8.35
CA LEU A 277 1.31 23.41 7.33
C LEU A 277 2.77 23.47 7.80
N GLN A 278 3.18 24.58 8.42
CA GLN A 278 4.54 24.72 8.98
C GLN A 278 4.82 23.70 10.08
N ASN A 279 3.85 23.45 10.97
CA ASN A 279 3.99 22.44 12.01
C ASN A 279 4.10 21.03 11.42
N LEU A 280 3.36 20.75 10.34
CA LEU A 280 3.43 19.48 9.65
C LEU A 280 4.79 19.25 9.02
N GLU A 281 5.33 20.23 8.29
CA GLU A 281 6.67 20.14 7.67
C GLU A 281 7.76 19.80 8.70
N LEU A 282 7.71 20.44 9.87
CA LEU A 282 8.64 20.18 10.96
C LEU A 282 8.49 18.76 11.54
N GLN A 283 7.27 18.21 11.53
CA GLN A 283 6.97 16.90 12.09
C GLN A 283 7.26 15.77 11.10
N THR A 284 6.91 15.93 9.82
CA THR A 284 7.18 14.96 8.75
C THR A 284 8.67 14.76 8.55
N GLY A 285 9.47 15.83 8.63
CA GLY A 285 10.94 15.77 8.59
C GLY A 285 11.59 14.99 9.75
N ARG A 286 10.83 14.69 10.82
CA ARG A 286 11.33 13.99 12.02
C ARG A 286 10.75 12.58 12.22
N THR A 287 9.77 12.18 11.41
CA THR A 287 8.99 10.95 11.65
C THR A 287 9.45 9.83 10.71
N SER A 288 9.99 8.75 11.28
CA SER A 288 10.17 7.47 10.58
C SER A 288 8.82 6.76 10.41
N GLU A 289 8.66 5.90 9.40
CA GLU A 289 7.41 5.15 9.21
C GLU A 289 6.98 4.41 10.49
N ILE A 290 5.71 4.56 10.87
CA ILE A 290 5.14 4.00 12.10
C ILE A 290 4.31 2.76 11.73
N PHE A 291 4.73 1.60 12.24
CA PHE A 291 3.98 0.34 12.11
C PHE A 291 3.03 0.14 13.29
N ILE A 292 1.73 -0.04 13.02
CA ILE A 292 0.71 -0.26 14.05
C ILE A 292 0.04 -1.63 13.87
N ARG A 293 0.50 -2.57 14.68
CA ARG A 293 0.10 -3.99 14.66
C ARG A 293 -1.40 -4.26 14.56
N LYS A 294 -2.26 -3.52 15.27
CA LYS A 294 -3.72 -3.76 15.26
C LYS A 294 -4.42 -3.45 13.93
N PHE A 295 -3.83 -2.55 13.12
CA PHE A 295 -4.37 -2.20 11.80
C PHE A 295 -3.73 -3.03 10.69
N GLU A 296 -2.54 -3.57 10.96
CA GLU A 296 -1.72 -4.24 9.95
C GLU A 296 -1.71 -5.78 10.12
N GLU A 297 -2.03 -6.31 11.31
CA GLU A 297 -2.24 -7.73 11.56
C GLU A 297 -3.72 -8.04 11.84
N LYS A 298 -4.29 -9.04 11.17
CA LYS A 298 -5.61 -9.60 11.53
C LYS A 298 -5.45 -10.90 12.31
N GLU A 299 -6.15 -11.01 13.45
CA GLU A 299 -6.22 -12.27 14.20
C GLU A 299 -7.01 -13.34 13.45
N LEU A 300 -6.57 -14.59 13.60
CA LEU A 300 -7.20 -15.75 12.97
C LEU A 300 -8.65 -15.92 13.47
N PRO A 301 -9.63 -16.20 12.58
CA PRO A 301 -10.85 -16.84 13.04
C PRO A 301 -10.48 -18.22 13.61
N LYS A 302 -10.90 -18.47 14.86
CA LYS A 302 -10.69 -19.77 15.53
C LYS A 302 -11.15 -20.90 14.60
N LYS A 303 -10.29 -21.90 14.39
CA LYS A 303 -10.63 -23.12 13.63
C LYS A 303 -11.93 -23.69 14.17
N LYS A 304 -12.99 -23.73 13.35
CA LYS A 304 -14.10 -24.66 13.58
C LYS A 304 -13.58 -26.04 13.16
N ASN A 305 -13.31 -26.90 14.14
CA ASN A 305 -13.02 -28.31 13.88
C ASN A 305 -14.29 -28.96 13.29
N PHE A 306 -14.33 -29.15 11.97
CA PHE A 306 -15.25 -30.10 11.35
C PHE A 306 -14.58 -31.48 11.36
N TRP A 307 -14.71 -32.18 12.49
CA TRP A 307 -14.41 -33.61 12.59
C TRP A 307 -15.66 -34.39 12.19
N PHE A 308 -15.85 -34.70 10.91
CA PHE A 308 -16.71 -35.81 10.46
C PHE A 308 -16.27 -36.25 9.07
N PHE A 309 -15.52 -37.35 8.99
CA PHE A 309 -15.58 -38.43 8.00
C PHE A 309 -14.49 -39.44 8.36
N SER A 310 -14.82 -40.40 9.22
CA SER A 310 -14.10 -41.66 9.35
C SER A 310 -14.49 -42.54 8.16
N TRP A 311 -13.53 -42.89 7.32
CA TRP A 311 -13.65 -44.03 6.42
C TRP A 311 -13.40 -45.28 7.25
N GLU A 312 -14.43 -46.10 7.43
CA GLU A 312 -14.27 -47.50 7.80
C GLU A 312 -14.47 -48.36 6.54
N SER A 313 -13.39 -49.09 6.21
CA SER A 313 -13.26 -50.29 5.37
C SER A 313 -13.87 -50.31 3.97
#